data_AF-A0A0M4D5I1-F1
#
_entry.id   AF-A0A0M4D5I1-F1
#
_cell.length_a   1.000
_cell.length_b   1.000
_cell.length_c   1.000
_cell.angle_alpha   90.00
_cell.angle_beta   90.00
_cell.angle_gamma   90.00
#
_symmetry.space_group_name_H-M   'P 1'
#
loop_
_entity.id
_entity.type
_entity.pdbx_description
1 polymer ?
#
loop_
_entity_poly.entity_id
_entity_poly.type
_entity_poly.pdbx_seq_one_letter_code
_entity_poly.pdbx_strand_id
1 'polypeptide(L)' 'MLRYCAWCGEYQGAIEGEGHQIRKDVCEIDTATICSLCLDLLLKKPADKSRRQP' A
#
# COMPACT_ATOMS: atom_id res chain seq x y z
N MET A 1 -13.81 -2.34 0.11
CA MET A 1 -12.40 -2.81 0.24
C MET A 1 -11.69 -1.95 1.28
N LEU A 2 -10.96 -2.56 2.21
CA LEU A 2 -10.19 -1.83 3.22
C LEU A 2 -8.78 -1.57 2.70
N ARG A 3 -8.31 -0.32 2.74
CA ARG A 3 -6.99 0.06 2.23
C ARG A 3 -5.98 0.17 3.36
N TYR A 4 -4.82 -0.41 3.16
CA TYR A 4 -3.69 -0.35 4.07
C TYR A 4 -2.41 -0.03 3.30
N CYS A 5 -1.48 0.64 3.98
CA CYS A 5 -0.18 0.93 3.41
C CYS A 5 0.61 -0.37 3.18
N ALA A 6 1.09 -0.59 1.96
CA ALA A 6 1.91 -1.73 1.57
C ALA A 6 3.20 -1.87 2.41
N TRP A 7 3.71 -0.75 2.92
CA TRP A 7 4.99 -0.68 3.63
C TRP A 7 4.84 -0.84 5.14
N CYS A 8 4.00 -0.02 5.77
CA CYS A 8 3.87 0.03 7.24
C CYS A 8 2.61 -0.66 7.77
N GLY A 9 1.68 -1.07 6.90
CA GLY A 9 0.41 -1.69 7.31
C GLY A 9 -0.57 -0.73 7.98
N GLU A 10 -0.33 0.58 7.93
CA GLU A 10 -1.25 1.58 8.49
C GLU A 10 -2.54 1.64 7.67
N TYR A 11 -3.68 1.71 8.37
CA TYR A 11 -4.99 1.81 7.74
C TYR A 11 -5.18 3.17 7.07
N GLN A 12 -5.57 3.16 5.79
CA GLN A 12 -5.70 4.36 4.97
C GLN A 12 -7.17 4.70 4.64
N GLY A 13 -8.11 3.91 5.14
CA GLY A 13 -9.55 4.10 4.90
C GLY A 13 -10.19 2.98 4.10
N ALA A 14 -11.48 3.10 3.85
CA ALA A 14 -12.24 2.18 3.02
C ALA A 14 -12.51 2.84 1.66
N ILE A 15 -12.48 2.03 0.61
CA ILE A 15 -12.86 2.43 -0.75
C ILE A 15 -13.88 1.48 -1.33
N GLU A 16 -14.60 1.96 -2.34
CA GLU A 16 -15.39 1.12 -3.23
C GLU A 16 -14.44 0.20 -4.01
N GLY A 17 -14.73 -1.10 -4.00
CA GLY A 17 -14.04 -2.05 -4.88
C GLY A 17 -14.68 -1.99 -6.27
N GLU A 18 -13.90 -2.27 -7.32
CA GLU A 18 -14.42 -2.30 -8.70
C GLU A 18 -15.35 -3.50 -8.97
N GLY A 19 -15.40 -4.47 -8.05
CA GLY A 19 -16.15 -5.72 -8.19
C GLY A 19 -17.40 -5.83 -7.30
N HIS A 20 -18.18 -6.87 -7.55
CA HIS A 20 -19.30 -7.25 -6.69
C HIS A 20 -18.83 -8.16 -5.55
N GLN A 21 -19.14 -7.80 -4.32
CA GLN A 21 -18.80 -8.61 -3.15
C GLN A 21 -19.69 -9.87 -3.10
N ILE A 22 -19.11 -11.03 -3.40
CA ILE A 22 -19.84 -12.32 -3.44
C ILE A 22 -20.15 -12.86 -2.04
N ARG A 23 -19.32 -12.54 -1.03
CA ARG A 23 -19.46 -13.02 0.35
C ARG A 23 -19.72 -11.85 1.30
N LYS A 24 -20.85 -11.88 2.02
CA LYS A 24 -21.27 -10.81 2.93
C LYS A 24 -20.30 -10.56 4.10
N ASP A 25 -19.56 -11.59 4.50
CA ASP A 25 -18.78 -11.58 5.74
C ASP A 25 -17.27 -11.38 5.48
N VAL A 26 -16.86 -11.17 4.23
CA VAL A 26 -15.46 -11.04 3.83
C VAL A 26 -15.27 -9.76 3.03
N CYS A 27 -14.35 -8.91 3.47
CA CYS A 27 -13.95 -7.69 2.76
C CYS A 27 -12.57 -7.89 2.13
N GLU A 28 -12.40 -7.43 0.89
CA GLU A 28 -11.09 -7.37 0.25
C GLU A 28 -10.20 -6.32 0.93
N ILE A 29 -8.89 -6.56 0.91
CA ILE A 29 -7.88 -5.66 1.44
C ILE A 29 -7.02 -5.16 0.27
N ASP A 30 -6.97 -3.84 0.09
CA ASP A 30 -6.08 -3.15 -0.84
C ASP A 30 -4.77 -2.81 -0.14
N THR A 31 -3.69 -3.49 -0.54
CA THR A 31 -2.32 -3.19 -0.09
C THR A 31 -1.44 -2.68 -1.23
N ALA A 32 -2.03 -2.18 -2.33
CA ALA A 32 -1.25 -1.71 -3.48
C ALA A 32 -0.68 -0.30 -3.29
N THR A 33 -1.16 0.47 -2.30
CA THR A 33 -0.77 1.86 -2.09
C THR A 33 0.25 2.04 -0.95
N ILE A 34 1.14 3.01 -1.10
CA ILE A 34 2.05 3.46 -0.04
C ILE A 34 1.50 4.76 0.56
N CYS A 35 1.52 4.91 1.89
CA CYS A 35 1.11 6.16 2.53
C CYS A 35 2.09 7.30 2.26
N SER A 36 1.62 8.55 2.30
CA SER A 36 2.45 9.73 2.03
C SER A 36 3.70 9.79 2.91
N LEU A 37 3.59 9.42 4.18
CA LEU A 37 4.73 9.38 5.11
C LEU A 37 5.80 8.37 4.66
N CYS A 38 5.40 7.15 4.30
CA CYS A 38 6.33 6.13 3.80
C CYS A 38 6.91 6.51 2.43
N LEU A 39 6.12 7.14 1.57
CA LEU A 39 6.58 7.65 0.28
C LEU A 39 7.63 8.75 0.46
N ASP A 40 7.40 9.70 1.37
CA ASP A 40 8.35 10.76 1.69
C ASP A 40 9.67 10.20 2.24
N LEU A 41 9.62 9.16 3.07
CA LEU A 41 10.82 8.47 3.58
C LEU A 41 11.59 7.77 2.44
N LEU A 42 10.88 7.15 1.51
CA LEU A 42 11.46 6.54 0.32
C LEU A 42 12.16 7.58 -0.56
N LEU A 43 11.52 8.72 -0.81
CA LEU A 43 12.05 9.78 -1.68
C LEU A 43 13.19 10.58 -1.02
N LYS A 44 13.18 10.71 0.32
CA LYS A 44 14.27 11.36 1.08
C LYS A 44 15.51 10.49 1.22
N LYS A 45 15.39 9.17 1.06
CA LYS A 45 16.58 8.31 0.96
C LYS A 45 17.24 8.59 -0.38
N PRO A 46 18.48 9.09 -0.43
CA PRO A 46 19.20 9.16 -1.69
C PRO A 46 19.22 7.76 -2.27
N ALA A 47 18.78 7.60 -3.52
CA ALA A 47 18.82 6.33 -4.22
C ALA A 47 20.22 5.73 -4.03
N ASP A 48 20.30 4.70 -3.21
CA ASP A 48 21.57 4.08 -2.86
C ASP A 48 22.10 3.42 -4.13
N LYS A 49 23.06 4.10 -4.79
CA LYS A 49 23.71 3.61 -6.01
C LYS A 49 24.59 2.38 -5.76
N SER A 50 24.63 1.84 -4.53
CA SER A 50 25.43 0.67 -4.18
C SER A 50 24.86 -0.67 -4.67
N ARG A 51 23.59 -0.74 -5.13
CA ARG A 51 23.11 -1.91 -5.89
C ARG A 51 23.54 -1.85 -7.36
N ARG A 52 24.84 -1.87 -7.60
CA ARG A 52 25.36 -2.65 -8.74
C ARG A 52 25.61 -4.04 -8.21
N GLN A 53 24.86 -5.02 -8.70
CA GLN A 53 25.33 -6.40 -8.87
C GLN A 53 24.22 -7.25 -9.51
N PRO A 54 24.56 -8.26 -10.31
CA PRO A 54 25.81 -8.55 -11.03
C PRO A 54 25.78 -8.10 -12.49
#